data_AF-D8EVR8-F1
#
_entry.id   AF-D8EVR8-F1
#
_cell.length_a   1.000
_cell.length_b   1.000
_cell.length_c   1.000
_cell.angle_alpha   90.00
_cell.angle_beta   90.00
_cell.angle_gamma   90.00
#
_symmetry.space_group_name_H-M   'P 1'
#
loop_
_entity.id
_entity.type
_entity.pdbx_description
1 polymer ?
#
loop_
_entity_poly.entity_id
_entity_poly.type
_entity_poly.pdbx_seq_one_letter_code
_entity_poly.pdbx_strand_id
1 'polypeptide(L)' 'PSKSVLDVKPKSVKKKWKDKRFAAGVDRSIIEKGARMLNIEISDLISDTLEGMKEVAAEIGLSGTPQEDMEK' A
#
# COMPACT_ATOMS: atom_id res chain seq x y z
N PRO A 1 -12.61 -4.72 6.89
CA PRO A 1 -11.15 -5.02 6.74
C PRO A 1 -10.47 -4.68 8.06
N SER A 2 -9.40 -5.41 8.44
CA SER A 2 -8.62 -5.22 9.69
C SER A 2 -7.95 -3.85 9.82
N LYS A 3 -7.96 -3.06 8.73
CA LYS A 3 -7.24 -1.79 8.58
C LYS A 3 -5.72 -1.91 8.78
N SER A 4 -5.18 -3.12 8.74
CA SER A 4 -3.74 -3.38 8.86
C SER A 4 -3.08 -3.54 7.48
N VAL A 5 -1.92 -2.91 7.27
CA VAL A 5 -1.08 -3.12 6.08
C VAL A 5 -0.43 -4.52 6.10
N LEU A 6 -0.31 -5.13 7.27
CA LEU A 6 0.27 -6.48 7.44
C LEU A 6 -0.54 -7.52 6.64
N ASP A 7 -1.86 -7.34 6.54
CA ASP A 7 -2.77 -8.23 5.82
C ASP A 7 -2.84 -7.96 4.31
N VAL A 8 -2.21 -6.88 3.83
CA VAL A 8 -2.24 -6.48 2.43
C VAL A 8 -1.26 -7.31 1.62
N LYS A 9 -1.78 -7.91 0.54
CA LYS A 9 -1.01 -8.73 -0.41
C LYS A 9 -0.73 -7.93 -1.69
N PRO A 10 0.49 -7.95 -2.25
CA PRO A 10 0.81 -7.22 -3.48
C PRO A 10 -0.15 -7.50 -4.64
N LYS A 11 -0.60 -8.76 -4.78
CA LYS A 11 -1.55 -9.17 -5.82
C LYS A 11 -2.91 -8.48 -5.73
N SER A 12 -3.41 -8.17 -4.52
CA SER A 12 -4.71 -7.48 -4.36
C SER A 12 -4.60 -6.02 -4.75
N VAL A 13 -3.47 -5.37 -4.47
CA VAL A 13 -3.16 -4.01 -4.91
C VAL A 13 -2.99 -3.97 -6.42
N LYS A 14 -2.19 -4.87 -7.01
CA LYS A 14 -2.01 -4.97 -8.47
C LYS A 14 -3.33 -5.18 -9.21
N LYS A 15 -4.24 -6.00 -8.67
CA LYS A 15 -5.59 -6.20 -9.24
C LYS A 15 -6.41 -4.90 -9.24
N LYS A 16 -6.32 -4.11 -8.17
CA LYS A 16 -7.05 -2.84 -8.03
C LYS A 16 -6.34 -1.65 -8.68
N TRP A 17 -5.08 -1.78 -9.10
CA TRP A 17 -4.29 -0.72 -9.73
C TRP A 17 -5.01 -0.01 -10.89
N LYS A 18 -5.76 -0.78 -11.70
CA LYS A 18 -6.50 -0.24 -12.84
C LYS A 18 -7.85 0.38 -12.47
N ASP A 19 -8.37 0.10 -11.28
CA ASP A 19 -9.63 0.64 -10.77
C ASP A 19 -9.49 2.14 -10.48
N LYS A 20 -10.25 2.95 -11.23
CA LYS A 20 -10.22 4.41 -11.13
C LYS A 20 -10.61 4.91 -9.74
N ARG A 21 -11.50 4.22 -9.02
CA ARG A 21 -11.93 4.63 -7.66
C ARG A 21 -10.85 4.34 -6.64
N PHE A 22 -10.18 3.20 -6.75
CA PHE A 22 -9.10 2.83 -5.84
C PHE A 22 -7.89 3.77 -5.99
N ALA A 23 -7.51 4.09 -7.23
CA ALA A 23 -6.38 4.95 -7.53
C ALA A 23 -6.73 6.45 -7.63
N ALA A 24 -7.94 6.86 -7.24
CA ALA A 24 -8.40 8.25 -7.41
C ALA A 24 -7.54 9.28 -6.67
N GLY A 25 -6.86 8.87 -5.59
CA GLY A 25 -5.99 9.74 -4.80
C GLY A 25 -4.55 9.87 -5.32
N VAL A 26 -4.19 9.19 -6.42
CA VAL A 26 -2.81 9.16 -6.93
C VAL A 26 -2.76 9.30 -8.46
N ASP A 27 -1.70 9.94 -8.97
CA ASP A 27 -1.42 9.94 -10.41
C ASP A 27 -0.58 8.72 -10.79
N ARG A 28 -1.22 7.73 -11.42
CA ARG A 28 -0.57 6.50 -11.87
C ARG A 28 0.49 6.74 -12.94
N SER A 29 0.33 7.77 -13.78
CA SER A 29 1.27 8.04 -14.86
C SER A 29 2.65 8.42 -14.32
N ILE A 30 2.67 9.15 -13.20
CA ILE A 30 3.90 9.52 -12.48
C ILE A 30 4.57 8.26 -11.90
N ILE A 31 3.79 7.40 -11.23
CA ILE A 31 4.31 6.18 -10.61
C ILE A 31 4.86 5.22 -11.67
N GLU A 32 4.14 5.03 -12.78
CA GLU A 32 4.59 4.20 -13.91
C GLU A 32 5.83 4.78 -14.60
N LYS A 33 5.94 6.10 -14.72
CA LYS A 33 7.16 6.73 -15.23
C LYS A 33 8.35 6.49 -14.30
N GLY A 34 8.16 6.63 -12.98
CA GLY A 34 9.19 6.36 -11.98
C GLY A 34 9.68 4.91 -12.04
N ALA A 35 8.76 3.94 -12.10
CA ALA A 35 9.10 2.52 -12.24
C ALA A 35 9.95 2.26 -13.50
N ARG A 36 9.57 2.84 -14.65
CA ARG A 36 10.36 2.74 -15.90
C ARG A 36 11.74 3.38 -15.79
N MET A 37 11.86 4.53 -15.11
CA MET A 37 13.16 5.20 -14.90
C MET A 37 14.12 4.34 -14.08
N LEU A 38 13.59 3.59 -13.12
CA LEU A 38 14.35 2.65 -12.28
C LEU A 38 14.53 1.27 -12.93
N ASN A 39 13.96 1.05 -14.11
CA ASN A 39 13.94 -0.24 -14.80
C ASN A 39 13.37 -1.38 -13.93
N ILE A 40 12.29 -1.10 -13.20
CA ILE A 40 11.56 -2.08 -12.39
C ILE A 40 10.09 -2.19 -12.83
N GLU A 41 9.49 -3.35 -12.58
CA GLU A 41 8.07 -3.56 -12.85
C GLU A 41 7.20 -2.94 -11.74
N ILE A 42 5.97 -2.54 -12.09
CA ILE A 42 5.01 -2.01 -11.11
C ILE A 42 4.67 -3.05 -10.02
N SER A 43 4.71 -4.35 -10.33
CA SER A 43 4.53 -5.39 -9.30
C SER A 43 5.59 -5.31 -8.22
N ASP A 44 6.84 -5.08 -8.62
CA ASP A 44 7.99 -5.14 -7.73
C ASP A 44 7.98 -3.87 -6.88
N LEU A 45 7.74 -2.71 -7.49
CA LEU A 45 7.54 -1.45 -6.78
C LEU A 45 6.42 -1.55 -5.72
N ILE A 46 5.29 -2.20 -6.04
CA ILE A 46 4.20 -2.43 -5.09
C ILE A 46 4.66 -3.36 -3.96
N SER A 47 5.43 -4.41 -4.26
CA SER A 47 5.92 -5.36 -3.25
C SER A 47 6.87 -4.67 -2.28
N ASP A 48 7.90 -4.01 -2.80
CA ASP A 48 8.94 -3.35 -2.01
C ASP A 48 8.34 -2.24 -1.14
N THR A 49 7.41 -1.45 -1.70
CA THR A 49 6.71 -0.41 -0.94
C THR A 49 5.89 -1.02 0.19
N LEU A 50 5.18 -2.13 -0.07
CA LEU A 50 4.40 -2.81 0.98
C LEU A 50 5.31 -3.41 2.05
N GLU A 51 6.46 -3.97 1.68
CA GLU A 51 7.43 -4.52 2.64
C GLU A 51 7.99 -3.43 3.54
N GLY A 52 8.46 -2.32 2.97
CA GLY A 52 8.93 -1.18 3.76
C GLY A 52 7.84 -0.60 4.68
N MET A 53 6.59 -0.48 4.20
CA MET A 53 5.48 -0.05 5.05
C MET A 53 5.16 -1.02 6.19
N LYS A 54 5.40 -2.33 6.01
CA LYS A 54 5.15 -3.35 7.04
C LYS A 54 6.19 -3.28 8.15
N GLU A 55 7.44 -3.00 7.83
CA GLU A 55 8.53 -2.87 8.82
C GLU A 55 8.24 -1.78 9.85
N VAL A 56 7.70 -0.65 9.39
CA VAL A 56 7.37 0.51 10.25
C VAL A 56 5.87 0.66 10.51
N ALA A 57 5.08 -0.40 10.29
CA ALA A 57 3.60 -0.31 10.29
C ALA A 57 3.03 0.29 11.58
N ALA A 58 3.61 0.00 12.73
CA ALA A 58 3.16 0.56 14.01
C ALA A 58 3.44 2.08 14.09
N GLU A 59 4.61 2.53 13.63
CA GLU A 59 5.04 3.92 13.68
C GLU A 59 4.21 4.81 12.76
N ILE A 60 3.79 4.29 11.60
CA ILE A 60 2.96 5.02 10.63
C ILE A 60 1.45 4.79 10.82
N GLY A 61 1.02 4.13 11.91
CA GLY A 61 -0.39 3.91 12.24
C GLY A 61 -1.13 2.94 11.32
N LEU A 62 -0.41 2.00 10.68
CA LEU A 62 -0.94 1.00 9.75
C LEU A 62 -0.85 -0.44 10.27
N SER A 63 -0.50 -0.67 11.53
CA SER A 63 -0.50 -2.01 12.14
C SER A 63 -1.91 -2.59 12.32
N GLY A 64 -2.96 -1.78 12.16
CA GLY A 64 -4.37 -2.15 12.35
C GLY A 64 -5.01 -1.27 13.42
N THR A 65 -6.31 -1.46 13.65
CA THR A 65 -6.94 -0.86 14.84
C THR A 65 -6.73 -1.77 16.05
N PRO A 66 -6.23 -1.27 17.19
CA PRO A 66 -6.64 -1.83 18.46
C PRO A 66 -8.16 -1.63 18.53
N GLN A 67 -8.92 -2.70 18.68
CA GLN A 67 -10.33 -2.55 19.02
C GLN A 67 -10.38 -2.06 20.47
N GLU A 68 -10.60 -0.75 20.63
CA GLU A 68 -11.02 -0.06 21.87
C GLU A 68 -10.06 -0.08 23.07
N ASP A 69 -9.33 1.03 23.29
CA ASP A 69 -9.27 1.66 24.61
C ASP A 69 -10.36 2.77 24.57
N MET A 70 -11.64 2.45 24.78
CA MET A 70 -12.32 2.50 26.08
C MET A 70 -11.40 2.90 27.26
N GLU A 71 -11.26 4.21 27.50
CA GLU A 71 -10.98 4.94 28.76
C GLU A 71 -10.35 6.30 28.37
N LYS A 72 -10.94 7.49 28.55
CA LYS A 72 -12.04 8.02 29.37
C LYS A 72 -12.75 9.16 28.63
#